data_AF-A0A7L4YVB1-F1
#
_entry.id   AF-A0A7L4YVB1-F1
#
_cell.length_a   1.000
_cell.length_b   1.000
_cell.length_c   1.000
_cell.angle_alpha   90.00
_cell.angle_beta   90.00
_cell.angle_gamma   90.00
#
_symmetry.space_group_name_H-M   'P 1'
#
loop_
_entity.id
_entity.type
_entity.pdbx_description
1 polymer ?
#
loop_
_entity_poly.entity_id
_entity_poly.type
_entity_poly.pdbx_seq_one_letter_code
_entity_poly.pdbx_strand_id
1 'polypeptide(L)'
;MLTHIPPRRRTRLTRRGRLALVAAGAVVAGTAVTVPLLTVADHHEEPRPAALVVLEGWRASQVYDAIDKALALPSGSTRTSLGKARLTLPKDAGGNPEGYLFPAAYPLRKGATPESVLRSMVDTAHEKFDGAPVAAGAQRNSTNVYQALTIASIVQAQAVKKEDMGKVARVILNRLERGMPLQLDSTLSYALGRARTTEADTRSDSPYNTYQRMGLPPTPIGNPGEDAMRAAINPTPGDWLYFVTVKPGDTRFTADYDTHMRNVADFNSEQQKAEQQRVEQQRVEQQTGQSQGQSPSPSRSASPSATRSGKTG
;
A
#
# COMPACT_ATOMS: atom_id res chain seq x y z
N MET A 1 57.56 -37.04 17.52
CA MET A 1 57.10 -37.45 18.88
C MET A 1 55.60 -37.25 18.96
N LEU A 2 54.90 -38.23 19.52
CA LEU A 2 53.44 -38.45 19.56
C LEU A 2 52.68 -37.57 20.57
N THR A 3 51.34 -37.68 20.48
CA THR A 3 50.25 -37.40 21.48
C THR A 3 49.54 -36.04 21.31
N HIS A 4 48.21 -35.85 21.42
CA HIS A 4 47.04 -36.70 21.70
C HIS A 4 45.76 -35.90 21.29
N ILE A 5 44.68 -36.58 20.86
CA ILE A 5 43.29 -36.09 20.63
C ILE A 5 42.42 -36.59 21.82
N PRO A 6 41.33 -35.92 22.36
CA PRO A 6 39.98 -35.88 21.75
C PRO A 6 39.03 -34.71 22.22
N PRO A 7 37.67 -34.75 22.10
CA PRO A 7 36.89 -33.83 21.26
C PRO A 7 35.93 -32.87 22.02
N ARG A 8 35.39 -31.85 21.34
CA ARG A 8 34.44 -30.87 21.89
C ARG A 8 32.99 -31.38 21.93
N ARG A 9 32.37 -31.33 23.11
CA ARG A 9 30.97 -31.68 23.41
C ARG A 9 30.02 -30.50 23.19
N ARG A 10 28.86 -30.76 22.58
CA ARG A 10 27.72 -29.82 22.46
C ARG A 10 26.83 -29.89 23.71
N THR A 11 26.40 -28.75 24.24
CA THR A 11 25.34 -28.66 25.26
C THR A 11 24.09 -27.99 24.67
N ARG A 12 22.98 -28.74 24.71
CA ARG A 12 21.61 -28.24 24.49
C ARG A 12 21.04 -27.83 25.85
N LEU A 13 20.38 -26.69 25.93
CA LEU A 13 19.53 -26.31 27.07
C LEU A 13 18.04 -26.47 26.68
N THR A 14 17.30 -27.14 27.56
CA THR A 14 15.85 -27.39 27.44
C THR A 14 15.02 -26.40 28.26
N ARG A 15 13.77 -26.26 27.83
CA ARG A 15 12.65 -25.49 28.41
C ARG A 15 12.40 -25.73 29.91
N ARG A 16 11.91 -24.65 30.56
CA ARG A 16 11.22 -24.54 31.87
C ARG A 16 12.09 -24.08 33.04
N GLY A 17 12.17 -22.76 33.22
CA GLY A 17 12.48 -22.11 34.49
C GLY A 17 11.51 -20.94 34.68
N ARG A 18 10.37 -21.24 35.30
CA ARG A 18 9.31 -20.29 35.68
C ARG A 18 9.55 -19.82 37.12
N LEU A 19 9.20 -18.56 37.37
CA LEU A 19 8.58 -17.97 38.58
C LEU A 19 9.38 -17.85 39.89
N ALA A 20 9.60 -16.58 40.24
CA ALA A 20 9.17 -15.84 41.45
C ALA A 20 9.40 -16.40 42.86
N LEU A 21 9.95 -15.55 43.73
CA LEU A 21 9.66 -15.52 45.16
C LEU A 21 9.77 -14.09 45.73
N VAL A 22 8.80 -13.77 46.58
CA VAL A 22 8.53 -12.51 47.29
C VAL A 22 8.65 -12.75 48.81
N ALA A 23 8.88 -11.67 49.56
CA ALA A 23 8.77 -11.48 51.03
C ALA A 23 9.95 -11.96 51.89
N ALA A 24 10.33 -11.35 53.02
CA ALA A 24 9.70 -10.41 53.98
C ALA A 24 10.81 -9.53 54.62
N GLY A 25 10.65 -8.49 55.46
CA GLY A 25 9.63 -7.86 56.32
C GLY A 25 10.40 -6.76 57.15
N ALA A 26 9.90 -5.91 58.05
CA ALA A 26 8.59 -5.56 58.60
C ALA A 26 8.71 -4.19 59.35
N VAL A 27 7.69 -3.34 59.19
CA VAL A 27 6.97 -2.41 60.12
C VAL A 27 7.67 -1.72 61.31
N VAL A 28 7.58 -0.36 61.37
CA VAL A 28 7.10 0.42 62.55
C VAL A 28 6.31 1.66 62.06
N ALA A 29 5.19 1.94 62.75
CA ALA A 29 4.17 2.94 62.45
C ALA A 29 4.58 4.40 62.71
N GLY A 30 4.04 5.32 61.91
CA GLY A 30 4.03 6.76 62.16
C GLY A 30 3.05 7.44 61.20
N THR A 31 1.94 7.95 61.71
CA THR A 31 0.96 8.72 60.93
C THR A 31 1.58 10.02 60.44
N ALA A 32 1.95 10.08 59.16
CA ALA A 32 2.25 11.33 58.47
C ALA A 32 1.19 11.52 57.38
N VAL A 33 0.32 12.49 57.58
CA VAL A 33 -0.58 13.00 56.54
C VAL A 33 0.32 13.62 55.46
N THR A 34 0.64 12.86 54.42
CA THR A 34 1.33 13.39 53.25
C THR A 34 0.30 14.11 52.38
N VAL A 35 0.27 15.43 52.48
CA VAL A 35 -0.27 16.30 51.43
C VAL A 35 0.64 16.10 50.21
N PRO A 36 0.17 15.61 49.07
CA PRO A 36 0.98 15.65 47.86
C PRO A 36 1.07 17.12 47.46
N LEU A 37 2.25 17.70 47.65
CA LEU A 37 2.63 18.96 47.04
C LEU A 37 2.65 18.71 45.52
N LEU A 38 1.58 19.13 44.86
CA LEU A 38 1.47 19.20 43.40
C LEU A 38 2.53 20.18 42.88
N THR A 39 3.74 19.70 42.66
CA THR A 39 4.65 20.34 41.70
C THR A 39 4.13 19.96 40.32
N VAL A 40 3.22 20.78 39.81
CA VAL A 40 2.97 20.90 38.37
C VAL A 40 4.28 21.42 37.78
N ALA A 41 5.14 20.50 37.37
CA ALA A 41 6.08 20.81 36.31
C ALA A 41 5.23 20.90 35.04
N ASP A 42 4.85 22.12 34.67
CA ASP A 42 4.34 22.44 33.34
C ASP A 42 5.45 22.15 32.33
N HIS A 43 5.63 20.88 32.01
CA HIS A 43 6.08 20.50 30.69
C HIS A 43 4.87 20.71 29.79
N HIS A 44 4.77 21.92 29.24
CA HIS A 44 4.04 22.15 28.00
C HIS A 44 4.67 21.28 26.92
N GLU A 45 4.34 19.98 26.89
CA GLU A 45 4.32 19.25 25.63
C GLU A 45 3.22 19.91 24.80
N GLU A 46 3.60 20.94 24.03
CA GLU A 46 2.80 21.43 22.92
C GLU A 46 2.29 20.18 22.17
N PRO A 47 0.96 19.98 22.06
CA PRO A 47 0.43 18.80 21.39
C PRO A 47 1.03 18.75 19.99
N ARG A 48 1.70 17.63 19.66
CA ARG A 48 2.35 17.47 18.35
C ARG A 48 1.35 17.90 17.27
N PRO A 49 1.72 18.85 16.40
CA PRO A 49 0.79 19.32 15.37
C PRO A 49 0.31 18.12 14.57
N ALA A 50 -1.01 18.04 14.36
CA ALA A 50 -1.60 16.98 13.55
C ALA A 50 -0.87 16.93 12.20
N ALA A 51 -0.46 15.74 11.76
CA ALA A 51 0.22 15.56 10.49
C ALA A 51 -0.69 14.85 9.50
N LEU A 52 -0.75 15.37 8.28
CA LEU A 52 -1.37 14.68 7.16
C LEU A 52 -0.33 13.74 6.52
N VAL A 53 -0.60 12.44 6.54
CA VAL A 53 0.25 11.44 5.87
C VAL A 53 -0.33 11.13 4.50
N VAL A 54 0.47 11.36 3.46
CA VAL A 54 0.16 10.97 2.07
C VAL A 54 1.03 9.79 1.69
N LEU A 55 0.42 8.72 1.18
CA LEU A 55 1.12 7.51 0.79
C LEU A 55 1.54 7.55 -0.67
N GLU A 56 2.61 6.84 -1.00
CA GLU A 56 3.05 6.67 -2.37
C GLU A 56 1.97 6.01 -3.24
N GLY A 57 1.89 6.43 -4.50
CA GLY A 57 0.91 5.95 -5.46
C GLY A 57 -0.49 6.53 -5.32
N TRP A 58 -0.75 7.35 -4.29
CA TRP A 58 -2.03 8.06 -4.19
C TRP A 58 -2.25 8.98 -5.38
N ARG A 59 -3.48 9.00 -5.89
CA ARG A 59 -3.93 9.95 -6.91
C ARG A 59 -4.26 11.29 -6.27
N ALA A 60 -4.22 12.35 -7.06
CA ALA A 60 -4.50 13.69 -6.58
C ALA A 60 -5.89 13.81 -5.95
N SER A 61 -6.90 13.08 -6.46
CA SER A 61 -8.22 13.02 -5.83
C SER A 61 -8.18 12.51 -4.38
N GLN A 62 -7.41 11.45 -4.12
CA GLN A 62 -7.26 10.89 -2.77
C GLN A 62 -6.52 11.87 -1.85
N VAL A 63 -5.53 12.59 -2.38
CA VAL A 63 -4.84 13.65 -1.65
C VAL A 63 -5.81 14.79 -1.30
N TYR A 64 -6.66 15.22 -2.23
CA TYR A 64 -7.66 16.27 -1.96
C TYR A 64 -8.63 15.85 -0.88
N ASP A 65 -9.16 14.63 -0.94
CA ASP A 65 -10.09 14.10 0.06
C ASP A 65 -9.42 14.02 1.44
N ALA A 66 -8.14 13.65 1.49
CA ALA A 66 -7.38 13.57 2.72
C ALA A 66 -7.08 14.96 3.32
N ILE A 67 -6.80 15.96 2.49
CA ILE A 67 -6.66 17.36 2.92
C ILE A 67 -7.98 17.89 3.47
N ASP A 68 -9.09 17.69 2.75
CA ASP A 68 -10.42 18.13 3.18
C ASP A 68 -10.76 17.53 4.56
N LYS A 69 -10.54 16.22 4.73
CA LYS A 69 -10.76 15.54 6.00
C LYS A 69 -9.85 16.06 7.12
N ALA A 70 -8.56 16.25 6.85
CA ALA A 70 -7.60 16.67 7.86
C ALA A 70 -7.81 18.12 8.31
N LEU A 71 -8.35 18.97 7.43
CA LEU A 71 -8.70 20.36 7.73
C LEU A 71 -10.17 20.55 8.14
N ALA A 72 -10.94 19.46 8.28
CA ALA A 72 -12.37 19.46 8.59
C ALA A 72 -13.22 20.35 7.65
N LEU A 73 -12.91 20.28 6.35
CA LEU A 73 -13.59 21.02 5.29
C LEU A 73 -14.65 20.15 4.59
N PRO A 74 -15.65 20.76 3.93
CA PRO A 74 -16.54 20.04 3.02
C PRO A 74 -15.77 19.34 1.90
N SER A 75 -16.23 18.16 1.48
CA SER A 75 -15.63 17.42 0.37
C SER A 75 -15.61 18.24 -0.92
N GLY A 76 -14.46 18.25 -1.61
CA GLY A 76 -14.23 19.01 -2.84
C GLY A 76 -13.66 20.42 -2.61
N SER A 77 -13.49 20.86 -1.35
CA SER A 77 -12.94 22.18 -1.02
C SER A 77 -11.53 22.34 -1.57
N THR A 78 -10.67 21.34 -1.35
CA THR A 78 -9.28 21.34 -1.83
C THR A 78 -9.22 21.36 -3.36
N ARG A 79 -10.03 20.56 -4.04
CA ARG A 79 -10.08 20.56 -5.52
C ARG A 79 -10.46 21.94 -6.07
N THR A 80 -11.41 22.61 -5.44
CA THR A 80 -11.86 23.97 -5.83
C THR A 80 -10.78 25.03 -5.59
N SER A 81 -9.90 24.79 -4.61
CA SER A 81 -8.80 25.71 -4.27
C SER A 81 -7.59 25.66 -5.22
N LEU A 82 -7.49 24.66 -6.11
CA LEU A 82 -6.31 24.44 -6.97
C LEU A 82 -5.90 25.69 -7.76
N GLY A 83 -6.87 26.38 -8.36
CA GLY A 83 -6.60 27.61 -9.13
C GLY A 83 -6.05 28.75 -8.27
N LYS A 84 -6.37 28.78 -6.96
CA LYS A 84 -5.86 29.76 -6.00
C LYS A 84 -4.50 29.35 -5.44
N ALA A 85 -4.17 28.07 -5.45
CA ALA A 85 -2.94 27.55 -4.88
C ALA A 85 -1.68 28.06 -5.61
N ARG A 86 -1.81 28.42 -6.89
CA ARG A 86 -0.72 28.91 -7.76
C ARG A 86 0.49 27.97 -7.69
N LEU A 87 0.23 26.68 -7.87
CA LEU A 87 1.26 25.64 -7.82
C LEU A 87 2.31 25.89 -8.91
N THR A 88 3.58 25.88 -8.51
CA THR A 88 4.70 25.89 -9.44
C THR A 88 4.76 24.50 -10.07
N LEU A 89 4.35 24.36 -11.33
CA LEU A 89 4.38 23.07 -12.03
C LEU A 89 5.14 23.25 -13.34
N PRO A 90 5.82 22.21 -13.86
CA PRO A 90 6.45 22.31 -15.17
C PRO A 90 5.38 22.54 -16.25
N LYS A 91 5.79 23.16 -17.36
CA LYS A 91 4.90 23.44 -18.49
C LYS A 91 4.20 22.18 -19.01
N ASP A 92 4.91 21.06 -19.06
CA ASP A 92 4.41 19.77 -19.55
C ASP A 92 3.26 19.20 -18.69
N ALA A 93 3.15 19.62 -17.42
CA ALA A 93 2.05 19.23 -16.55
C ALA A 93 0.72 19.89 -16.93
N GLY A 94 0.73 20.99 -17.69
CA GLY A 94 -0.50 21.67 -18.12
C GLY A 94 -1.38 22.15 -16.96
N GLY A 95 -0.79 22.39 -15.79
CA GLY A 95 -1.51 22.74 -14.56
C GLY A 95 -2.11 21.55 -13.78
N ASN A 96 -1.89 20.31 -14.22
CA ASN A 96 -2.27 19.11 -13.47
C ASN A 96 -1.21 18.77 -12.42
N PRO A 97 -1.52 18.76 -11.11
CA PRO A 97 -0.54 18.44 -10.07
C PRO A 97 -0.30 16.94 -9.88
N GLU A 98 -0.97 16.06 -10.64
CA GLU A 98 -0.74 14.62 -10.57
C GLU A 98 0.74 14.28 -10.80
N GLY A 99 1.34 13.52 -9.88
CA GLY A 99 2.78 13.24 -9.84
C GLY A 99 3.59 14.19 -8.95
N TYR A 100 3.09 15.40 -8.68
CA TYR A 100 3.77 16.44 -7.90
C TYR A 100 3.23 16.61 -6.47
N LEU A 101 2.15 15.93 -6.10
CA LEU A 101 1.67 15.93 -4.71
C LEU A 101 2.46 14.89 -3.91
N PHE A 102 3.72 15.23 -3.61
CA PHE A 102 4.73 14.29 -3.13
C PHE A 102 4.27 13.50 -1.88
N PRO A 103 4.48 12.17 -1.82
CA PRO A 103 4.11 11.36 -0.67
C PRO A 103 5.05 11.60 0.52
N ALA A 104 4.52 12.16 1.60
CA ALA A 104 5.24 12.40 2.85
C ALA A 104 4.26 12.65 4.01
N ALA A 105 4.80 12.89 5.20
CA ALA A 105 4.06 13.44 6.32
C ALA A 105 4.18 14.97 6.34
N TYR A 106 3.04 15.66 6.27
CA TYR A 106 2.96 17.13 6.25
C TYR A 106 2.41 17.64 7.58
N PRO A 107 3.20 18.35 8.39
CA PRO A 107 2.71 18.99 9.60
C PRO A 107 1.65 20.03 9.29
N LEU A 108 0.46 19.91 9.87
CA LEU A 108 -0.61 20.88 9.73
C LEU A 108 -0.49 21.93 10.82
N ARG A 109 0.06 23.09 10.43
CA ARG A 109 0.17 24.25 11.31
C ARG A 109 -1.20 24.86 11.56
N LYS A 110 -1.35 25.59 12.67
CA LYS A 110 -2.56 26.38 12.94
C LYS A 110 -2.84 27.33 11.77
N GLY A 111 -4.07 27.26 11.23
CA GLY A 111 -4.46 28.06 10.06
C GLY A 111 -3.99 27.50 8.71
N ALA A 112 -3.55 26.24 8.64
CA ALA A 112 -3.27 25.58 7.37
C ALA A 112 -4.48 25.63 6.44
N THR A 113 -4.25 26.06 5.19
CA THR A 113 -5.25 26.07 4.13
C THR A 113 -4.93 24.98 3.10
N PRO A 114 -5.92 24.51 2.31
CA PRO A 114 -5.68 23.58 1.22
C PRO A 114 -4.55 24.03 0.29
N GLU A 115 -4.53 25.32 -0.07
CA GLU A 115 -3.51 25.90 -0.94
C GLU A 115 -2.10 25.81 -0.34
N SER A 116 -1.98 26.06 0.97
CA SER A 116 -0.68 26.00 1.66
C SER A 116 -0.14 24.57 1.73
N VAL A 117 -1.03 23.59 1.94
CA VAL A 117 -0.66 22.17 2.01
C VAL A 117 -0.25 21.66 0.62
N LEU A 118 -1.03 21.98 -0.41
CA LEU A 118 -0.72 21.61 -1.80
C LEU A 118 0.61 22.23 -2.26
N ARG A 119 0.87 23.50 -1.94
CA ARG A 119 2.18 24.12 -2.24
C ARG A 119 3.32 23.38 -1.57
N SER A 120 3.19 23.08 -0.27
CA SER A 120 4.22 22.32 0.45
C SER A 120 4.51 20.96 -0.18
N MET A 121 3.49 20.28 -0.72
CA MET A 121 3.67 19.00 -1.42
C MET A 121 4.45 19.17 -2.74
N VAL A 122 4.10 20.18 -3.51
CA VAL A 122 4.75 20.51 -4.78
C VAL A 122 6.19 20.98 -4.58
N ASP A 123 6.43 21.83 -3.58
CA ASP A 123 7.78 22.27 -3.19
C ASP A 123 8.64 21.06 -2.81
N THR A 124 8.08 20.11 -2.05
CA THR A 124 8.76 18.85 -1.70
C THR A 124 9.06 18.02 -2.96
N ALA A 125 8.12 17.94 -3.92
CA ALA A 125 8.37 17.24 -5.18
C ALA A 125 9.55 17.88 -5.95
N HIS A 126 9.62 19.22 -6.01
CA HIS A 126 10.74 19.92 -6.66
C HIS A 126 12.07 19.62 -5.98
N GLU A 127 12.12 19.66 -4.65
CA GLU A 127 13.33 19.33 -3.89
C GLU A 127 13.84 17.91 -4.22
N LYS A 128 12.93 16.97 -4.47
CA LYS A 128 13.27 15.57 -4.74
C LYS A 128 13.54 15.27 -6.21
N PHE A 129 12.85 15.94 -7.13
CA PHE A 129 12.81 15.57 -8.55
C PHE A 129 13.56 16.53 -9.47
N ASP A 130 13.85 17.78 -9.08
CA ASP A 130 14.48 18.75 -9.98
C ASP A 130 16.02 18.72 -9.94
N GLY A 131 16.60 17.79 -9.19
CA GLY A 131 18.05 17.65 -9.07
C GLY A 131 18.74 17.23 -10.38
N ALA A 132 19.99 17.67 -10.56
CA ALA A 132 20.81 17.30 -11.72
C ALA A 132 20.89 15.79 -12.01
N PRO A 133 20.94 14.88 -11.01
CA PRO A 133 20.92 13.43 -11.27
C PRO A 133 19.64 12.96 -11.97
N VAL A 134 18.50 13.55 -11.65
CA VAL A 134 17.21 13.23 -12.24
C VAL A 134 17.16 13.69 -13.69
N ALA A 135 17.52 14.94 -13.95
CA ALA A 135 17.60 15.49 -15.31
C ALA A 135 18.55 14.67 -16.20
N ALA A 136 19.75 14.35 -15.70
CA ALA A 136 20.72 13.55 -16.42
C ALA A 136 20.22 12.13 -16.70
N GLY A 137 19.52 11.50 -15.75
CA GLY A 137 19.00 10.15 -15.94
C GLY A 137 17.78 10.08 -16.87
N ALA A 138 16.90 11.07 -16.82
CA ALA A 138 15.83 11.22 -17.81
C ALA A 138 16.42 11.34 -19.23
N GLN A 139 17.40 12.23 -19.41
CA GLN A 139 18.07 12.43 -20.69
C GLN A 139 18.76 11.16 -21.21
N ARG A 140 19.45 10.39 -20.35
CA ARG A 140 20.05 9.09 -20.73
C ARG A 140 19.03 8.08 -21.25
N ASN A 141 17.80 8.14 -20.74
CA ASN A 141 16.71 7.27 -21.14
C ASN A 141 15.86 7.87 -22.28
N SER A 142 16.34 8.92 -22.95
CA SER A 142 15.63 9.64 -24.01
C SER A 142 14.25 10.17 -23.57
N THR A 143 14.12 10.56 -22.29
CA THR A 143 12.93 11.18 -21.73
C THR A 143 13.25 12.55 -21.14
N ASN A 144 12.23 13.40 -20.98
CA ASN A 144 12.32 14.59 -20.15
C ASN A 144 11.93 14.26 -18.69
N VAL A 145 12.13 15.21 -17.75
CA VAL A 145 11.86 14.99 -16.32
C VAL A 145 10.40 14.62 -16.06
N TYR A 146 9.45 15.25 -16.77
CA TYR A 146 8.02 14.98 -16.61
C TYR A 146 7.62 13.60 -17.14
N GLN A 147 8.23 13.15 -18.24
CA GLN A 147 8.09 11.80 -18.76
C GLN A 147 8.71 10.77 -17.82
N ALA A 148 9.87 11.06 -17.23
CA ALA A 148 10.47 10.21 -16.20
C ALA A 148 9.57 10.09 -14.96
N LEU A 149 8.95 11.18 -14.53
CA LEU A 149 7.95 11.18 -13.44
C LEU A 149 6.70 10.37 -13.82
N THR A 150 6.26 10.46 -15.08
CA THR A 150 5.16 9.65 -15.61
C THR A 150 5.50 8.16 -15.53
N ILE A 151 6.71 7.76 -15.98
CA ILE A 151 7.21 6.39 -15.85
C ILE A 151 7.28 5.98 -14.37
N ALA A 152 7.78 6.86 -13.49
CA ALA A 152 7.85 6.59 -12.05
C ALA A 152 6.47 6.31 -11.45
N SER A 153 5.43 7.07 -11.83
CA SER A 153 4.06 6.82 -11.35
C SER A 153 3.52 5.45 -11.80
N ILE A 154 3.86 5.02 -13.02
CA ILE A 154 3.51 3.70 -13.54
C ILE A 154 4.29 2.61 -12.79
N VAL A 155 5.60 2.80 -12.58
CA VAL A 155 6.44 1.87 -11.82
C VAL A 155 5.90 1.69 -10.40
N GLN A 156 5.53 2.78 -9.73
CA GLN A 156 4.92 2.74 -8.40
C GLN A 156 3.62 1.93 -8.39
N ALA A 157 2.79 2.06 -9.43
CA ALA A 157 1.52 1.34 -9.53
C ALA A 157 1.68 -0.14 -9.91
N GLN A 158 2.78 -0.51 -10.58
CA GLN A 158 3.01 -1.87 -11.09
C GLN A 158 3.86 -2.74 -10.17
N ALA A 159 4.83 -2.15 -9.48
CA ALA A 159 5.79 -2.90 -8.69
C ALA A 159 5.18 -3.34 -7.35
N VAL A 160 5.07 -4.65 -7.14
CA VAL A 160 4.64 -5.21 -5.84
C VAL A 160 5.72 -5.00 -4.77
N LYS A 161 6.98 -4.98 -5.19
CA LYS A 161 8.15 -4.85 -4.33
C LYS A 161 9.10 -3.78 -4.86
N LYS A 162 9.79 -3.11 -3.95
CA LYS A 162 10.81 -2.12 -4.28
C LYS A 162 11.92 -2.69 -5.15
N GLU A 163 12.31 -3.95 -4.95
CA GLU A 163 13.39 -4.60 -5.72
C GLU A 163 13.03 -4.83 -7.19
N ASP A 164 11.72 -4.92 -7.51
CA ASP A 164 11.23 -5.13 -8.87
C ASP A 164 11.09 -3.82 -9.65
N MET A 165 11.05 -2.66 -8.97
CA MET A 165 10.82 -1.35 -9.61
C MET A 165 11.78 -1.07 -10.77
N GLY A 166 13.07 -1.36 -10.59
CA GLY A 166 14.08 -1.15 -11.63
C GLY A 166 13.87 -2.02 -12.87
N LYS A 167 13.37 -3.25 -12.71
CA LYS A 167 13.05 -4.15 -13.83
C LYS A 167 11.74 -3.76 -14.51
N VAL A 168 10.73 -3.31 -13.76
CA VAL A 168 9.49 -2.76 -14.31
C VAL A 168 9.79 -1.52 -15.15
N ALA A 169 10.59 -0.59 -14.63
CA ALA A 169 11.05 0.59 -15.37
C ALA A 169 11.78 0.20 -16.67
N ARG A 170 12.63 -0.83 -16.60
CA ARG A 170 13.32 -1.36 -17.79
C ARG A 170 12.34 -1.89 -18.84
N VAL A 171 11.32 -2.66 -18.45
CA VAL A 171 10.30 -3.15 -19.39
C VAL A 171 9.57 -1.99 -20.07
N ILE A 172 9.17 -0.96 -19.32
CA ILE A 172 8.50 0.22 -19.87
C ILE A 172 9.39 0.88 -20.92
N LEU A 173 10.65 1.16 -20.59
CA LEU A 173 11.58 1.83 -21.50
C LEU A 173 11.90 0.97 -22.74
N ASN A 174 12.12 -0.34 -22.58
CA ASN A 174 12.36 -1.25 -23.70
C ASN A 174 11.15 -1.30 -24.65
N ARG A 175 9.93 -1.27 -24.13
CA ARG A 175 8.71 -1.22 -24.95
C ARG A 175 8.58 0.12 -25.69
N LEU A 176 8.86 1.24 -25.01
CA LEU A 176 8.85 2.57 -25.64
C LEU A 176 9.86 2.64 -26.79
N GLU A 177 11.09 2.15 -26.56
CA GLU A 177 12.16 2.12 -27.57
C GLU A 177 11.78 1.28 -28.79
N ARG A 178 11.09 0.15 -28.58
CA ARG A 178 10.63 -0.73 -29.66
C ARG A 178 9.31 -0.31 -30.31
N GLY A 179 8.71 0.80 -29.88
CA GLY A 179 7.38 1.19 -30.33
C GLY A 179 6.36 0.09 -30.08
N MET A 180 6.36 -0.49 -28.87
CA MET A 180 5.37 -1.44 -28.39
C MET A 180 4.38 -0.74 -27.45
N PRO A 181 3.07 -1.09 -27.47
CA PRO A 181 2.12 -0.57 -26.48
C PRO A 181 2.49 -1.07 -25.08
N LEU A 182 2.30 -0.22 -24.06
CA LEU A 182 2.67 -0.60 -22.68
C LEU A 182 1.74 -1.66 -22.10
N GLN A 183 0.44 -1.63 -22.46
CA GLN A 183 -0.57 -2.61 -22.06
C GLN A 183 -0.65 -2.81 -20.54
N LEU A 184 -0.82 -1.71 -19.81
CA LEU A 184 -0.81 -1.73 -18.35
C LEU A 184 -2.21 -1.42 -17.79
N ASP A 185 -2.74 -2.35 -16.99
CA ASP A 185 -4.03 -2.17 -16.30
C ASP A 185 -4.07 -0.95 -15.38
N SER A 186 -2.92 -0.57 -14.79
CA SER A 186 -2.85 0.61 -13.92
C SER A 186 -3.25 1.92 -14.61
N THR A 187 -2.94 2.07 -15.91
CA THR A 187 -3.32 3.27 -16.66
C THR A 187 -4.81 3.27 -17.02
N LEU A 188 -5.40 2.09 -17.26
CA LEU A 188 -6.86 1.94 -17.41
C LEU A 188 -7.58 2.20 -16.09
N SER A 189 -7.09 1.63 -14.98
CA SER A 189 -7.61 1.88 -13.64
C SER A 189 -7.59 3.38 -13.29
N TYR A 190 -6.57 4.10 -13.75
CA TYR A 190 -6.51 5.56 -13.63
C TYR A 190 -7.64 6.23 -14.38
N ALA A 191 -7.78 5.96 -15.68
CA ALA A 191 -8.85 6.52 -16.51
C ALA A 191 -10.27 6.22 -15.99
N LEU A 192 -10.49 5.00 -15.50
CA LEU A 192 -11.81 4.53 -15.08
C LEU A 192 -12.17 4.91 -13.65
N GLY A 193 -11.22 5.41 -12.86
CA GLY A 193 -11.46 5.75 -11.44
C GLY A 193 -11.76 4.54 -10.54
N ARG A 194 -11.43 3.32 -10.95
CA ARG A 194 -11.66 2.09 -10.18
C ARG A 194 -10.47 1.13 -10.22
N ALA A 195 -10.29 0.34 -9.17
CA ALA A 195 -9.13 -0.54 -9.01
C ALA A 195 -9.12 -1.73 -9.99
N ARG A 196 -10.26 -2.42 -10.15
CA ARG A 196 -10.36 -3.60 -11.02
C ARG A 196 -10.65 -3.16 -12.45
N THR A 197 -9.98 -3.77 -13.42
CA THR A 197 -10.24 -3.66 -14.86
C THR A 197 -10.81 -4.99 -15.38
N THR A 198 -11.40 -4.95 -16.57
CA THR A 198 -11.91 -6.11 -17.30
C THR A 198 -11.28 -6.17 -18.69
N GLU A 199 -11.33 -7.31 -19.36
CA GLU A 199 -10.85 -7.41 -20.74
C GLU A 199 -11.57 -6.42 -21.68
N ALA A 200 -12.85 -6.16 -21.43
CA ALA A 200 -13.62 -5.19 -22.22
C ALA A 200 -13.06 -3.76 -22.09
N ASP A 201 -12.50 -3.41 -20.93
CA ASP A 201 -11.93 -2.08 -20.66
C ASP A 201 -10.69 -1.80 -21.52
N THR A 202 -9.97 -2.84 -21.97
CA THR A 202 -8.81 -2.71 -22.86
C THR A 202 -9.17 -2.10 -24.22
N ARG A 203 -10.47 -2.05 -24.55
CA ARG A 203 -11.01 -1.44 -25.77
C ARG A 203 -11.62 -0.04 -25.55
N SER A 204 -11.49 0.52 -24.35
CA SER A 204 -12.03 1.84 -24.03
C SER A 204 -11.32 2.96 -24.79
N ASP A 205 -12.08 3.97 -25.23
CA ASP A 205 -11.51 5.19 -25.80
C ASP A 205 -11.10 6.14 -24.68
N SER A 206 -9.84 6.03 -24.26
CA SER A 206 -9.23 6.92 -23.27
C SER A 206 -7.80 7.26 -23.67
N PRO A 207 -7.33 8.50 -23.47
CA PRO A 207 -5.94 8.85 -23.70
C PRO A 207 -4.95 8.09 -22.79
N TYR A 208 -5.42 7.51 -21.69
CA TYR A 208 -4.61 6.67 -20.79
C TYR A 208 -4.68 5.18 -21.15
N ASN A 209 -5.42 4.77 -22.17
CA ASN A 209 -5.49 3.38 -22.59
C ASN A 209 -4.20 2.97 -23.34
N THR A 210 -3.23 2.47 -22.59
CA THR A 210 -1.94 2.01 -23.12
C THR A 210 -2.00 0.66 -23.84
N TYR A 211 -3.19 0.05 -23.98
CA TYR A 211 -3.41 -1.09 -24.88
C TYR A 211 -3.64 -0.65 -26.33
N GLN A 212 -4.29 0.50 -26.52
CA GLN A 212 -4.63 1.03 -27.84
C GLN A 212 -3.75 2.20 -28.28
N ARG A 213 -3.12 2.89 -27.33
CA ARG A 213 -2.30 4.06 -27.59
C ARG A 213 -0.84 3.77 -27.29
N MET A 214 0.01 4.12 -28.25
CA MET A 214 1.46 3.97 -28.16
C MET A 214 2.05 5.08 -27.29
N GLY A 215 3.18 4.78 -26.65
CA GLY A 215 3.89 5.75 -25.82
C GLY A 215 3.38 5.81 -24.38
N LEU A 216 3.73 6.91 -23.70
CA LEU A 216 3.30 7.19 -22.33
C LEU A 216 1.87 7.76 -22.32
N PRO A 217 1.10 7.54 -21.22
CA PRO A 217 -0.12 8.32 -20.98
C PRO A 217 0.20 9.82 -20.88
N PRO A 218 -0.80 10.71 -21.04
CA PRO A 218 -0.57 12.15 -21.09
C PRO A 218 -0.06 12.76 -19.77
N THR A 219 -0.26 12.08 -18.65
CA THR A 219 0.18 12.53 -17.32
C THR A 219 0.61 11.33 -16.47
N PRO A 220 1.29 11.58 -15.33
CA PRO A 220 1.40 10.59 -14.26
C PRO A 220 0.02 10.04 -13.85
N ILE A 221 -0.02 8.82 -13.32
CA ILE A 221 -1.25 8.12 -12.88
C ILE A 221 -1.38 8.03 -11.35
N GLY A 222 -0.63 8.87 -10.65
CA GLY A 222 -0.52 8.94 -9.19
C GLY A 222 0.78 9.62 -8.78
N ASN A 223 1.01 9.76 -7.47
CA ASN A 223 2.18 10.46 -6.92
C ASN A 223 3.25 9.44 -6.48
N PRO A 224 4.34 9.26 -7.25
CA PRO A 224 5.37 8.27 -6.93
C PRO A 224 6.29 8.72 -5.79
N GLY A 225 6.93 7.74 -5.14
CA GLY A 225 8.03 8.01 -4.21
C GLY A 225 9.39 8.17 -4.91
N GLU A 226 10.42 8.48 -4.13
CA GLU A 226 11.79 8.62 -4.62
C GLU A 226 12.34 7.31 -5.20
N ASP A 227 11.90 6.17 -4.68
CA ASP A 227 12.33 4.85 -5.13
C ASP A 227 11.90 4.58 -6.58
N ALA A 228 10.64 4.88 -6.89
CA ALA A 228 10.10 4.74 -8.23
C ALA A 228 10.72 5.77 -9.20
N MET A 229 10.95 7.01 -8.75
CA MET A 229 11.65 8.00 -9.57
C MET A 229 13.08 7.55 -9.91
N ARG A 230 13.81 7.04 -8.92
CA ARG A 230 15.15 6.50 -9.12
C ARG A 230 15.15 5.30 -10.07
N ALA A 231 14.17 4.41 -9.96
CA ALA A 231 14.01 3.29 -10.89
C ALA A 231 13.74 3.76 -12.33
N ALA A 232 12.95 4.82 -12.52
CA ALA A 232 12.65 5.38 -13.83
C ALA A 232 13.88 6.01 -14.52
N ILE A 233 14.75 6.68 -13.76
CA ILE A 233 15.95 7.34 -14.30
C ILE A 233 17.22 6.46 -14.31
N ASN A 234 17.22 5.38 -13.52
CA ASN A 234 18.30 4.40 -13.45
C ASN A 234 17.74 2.96 -13.39
N PRO A 235 17.08 2.51 -14.48
CA PRO A 235 16.47 1.19 -14.56
C PRO A 235 17.51 0.07 -14.54
N THR A 236 17.18 -1.05 -13.90
CA THR A 236 18.00 -2.26 -13.89
C THR A 236 18.34 -2.66 -15.34
N PRO A 237 19.60 -2.93 -15.69
CA PRO A 237 19.94 -3.41 -17.02
C PRO A 237 19.24 -4.73 -17.35
N GLY A 238 18.74 -4.87 -18.58
CA GLY A 238 18.08 -6.08 -19.06
C GLY A 238 17.25 -5.82 -20.30
N ASP A 239 16.86 -6.89 -20.99
CA ASP A 239 16.15 -6.86 -22.26
C ASP A 239 14.66 -7.23 -22.14
N TRP A 240 14.17 -7.39 -20.90
CA TRP A 240 12.80 -7.80 -20.63
C TRP A 240 11.77 -6.89 -21.30
N LEU A 241 10.71 -7.53 -21.81
CA LEU A 241 9.56 -6.88 -22.45
C LEU A 241 8.26 -7.23 -21.74
N TYR A 242 8.28 -8.25 -20.89
CA TYR A 242 7.11 -8.77 -20.23
C TYR A 242 7.42 -9.06 -18.77
N PHE A 243 6.41 -8.88 -17.93
CA PHE A 243 6.45 -9.34 -16.55
C PHE A 243 5.06 -9.78 -16.11
N VAL A 244 5.03 -10.67 -15.13
CA VAL A 244 3.81 -11.08 -14.44
C VAL A 244 4.15 -11.51 -13.03
N THR A 245 3.36 -11.08 -12.06
CA THR A 245 3.45 -11.57 -10.69
C THR A 245 2.54 -12.79 -10.55
N VAL A 246 3.15 -13.98 -10.54
CA VAL A 246 2.43 -15.26 -10.47
C VAL A 246 1.74 -15.44 -9.11
N LYS A 247 2.45 -15.07 -8.04
CA LYS A 247 1.95 -15.08 -6.66
C LYS A 247 2.77 -14.10 -5.81
N PRO A 248 2.34 -13.75 -4.58
CA PRO A 248 3.08 -12.83 -3.72
C PRO A 248 4.56 -13.22 -3.60
N GLY A 249 5.44 -12.33 -4.07
CA GLY A 249 6.88 -12.52 -4.05
C GLY A 249 7.49 -13.31 -5.21
N ASP A 250 6.70 -13.76 -6.20
CA ASP A 250 7.15 -14.38 -7.44
C ASP A 250 6.74 -13.51 -8.63
N THR A 251 7.56 -12.49 -8.93
CA THR A 251 7.44 -11.69 -10.16
C THR A 251 8.47 -12.19 -11.16
N ARG A 252 7.99 -12.60 -12.33
CA ARG A 252 8.83 -13.15 -13.40
C ARG A 252 8.93 -12.17 -14.54
N PHE A 253 10.14 -11.98 -15.06
CA PHE A 253 10.47 -11.08 -16.15
C PHE A 253 11.05 -11.87 -17.31
N THR A 254 10.65 -11.56 -18.54
CA THR A 254 11.14 -12.23 -19.75
C THR A 254 11.14 -11.29 -20.96
N ALA A 255 12.05 -11.50 -21.90
CA ALA A 255 12.03 -10.88 -23.22
C ALA A 255 11.21 -11.69 -24.24
N ASP A 256 10.98 -12.97 -23.95
CA ASP A 256 10.29 -13.93 -24.82
C ASP A 256 8.79 -14.04 -24.52
N TYR A 257 7.97 -13.91 -25.56
CA TYR A 257 6.51 -13.90 -25.44
C TYR A 257 5.94 -15.27 -25.06
N ASP A 258 6.47 -16.37 -25.60
CA ASP A 258 5.98 -17.72 -25.27
C ASP A 258 6.26 -18.05 -23.80
N THR A 259 7.41 -17.63 -23.28
CA THR A 259 7.74 -17.69 -21.85
C THR A 259 6.79 -16.84 -21.03
N HIS A 260 6.42 -15.66 -21.51
CA HIS A 260 5.43 -14.82 -20.82
C HIS A 260 4.08 -15.52 -20.73
N MET A 261 3.60 -16.12 -21.83
CA MET A 261 2.32 -16.84 -21.84
C MET A 261 2.32 -18.07 -20.92
N ARG A 262 3.46 -18.78 -20.78
CA ARG A 262 3.61 -19.83 -19.76
C ARG A 262 3.50 -19.27 -18.34
N ASN A 263 4.17 -18.14 -18.05
CA ASN A 263 4.06 -17.49 -16.75
C ASN A 263 2.63 -16.98 -16.46
N VAL A 264 1.90 -16.52 -17.48
CA VAL A 264 0.48 -16.14 -17.36
C VAL A 264 -0.40 -17.36 -17.05
N ALA A 265 -0.13 -18.50 -17.67
CA ALA A 265 -0.83 -19.74 -17.35
C ALA A 265 -0.60 -20.16 -15.87
N ASP A 266 0.64 -20.03 -15.38
CA ASP A 266 0.96 -20.26 -13.97
C ASP A 266 0.20 -19.30 -13.05
N PHE A 267 0.18 -18.00 -13.38
CA PHE A 267 -0.62 -17.00 -12.65
C PHE A 267 -2.10 -17.41 -12.57
N ASN A 268 -2.71 -17.75 -13.71
CA ASN A 268 -4.12 -18.15 -13.76
C ASN A 268 -4.41 -19.39 -12.92
N SER A 269 -3.49 -20.38 -12.93
CA SER A 269 -3.59 -21.56 -12.08
C SER A 269 -3.55 -21.21 -10.59
N GLU A 270 -2.64 -20.32 -10.18
CA GLU A 270 -2.54 -19.87 -8.78
C GLU A 270 -3.79 -19.08 -8.34
N GLN A 271 -4.37 -18.24 -9.21
CA GLN A 271 -5.62 -17.52 -8.90
C GLN A 271 -6.80 -18.49 -8.67
N GLN A 272 -6.92 -19.53 -9.50
CA GLN A 272 -7.97 -20.54 -9.35
C GLN A 272 -7.84 -21.30 -8.03
N LYS A 273 -6.61 -21.71 -7.66
CA LYS A 273 -6.35 -22.39 -6.37
C LYS A 273 -6.69 -21.49 -5.18
N ALA A 274 -6.30 -20.20 -5.24
CA ALA A 274 -6.59 -19.26 -4.17
C ALA A 274 -8.10 -19.05 -3.97
N GLU A 275 -8.88 -18.96 -5.07
CA GLU A 275 -10.33 -18.86 -4.99
C GLU A 275 -10.96 -20.12 -4.40
N GLN A 276 -10.53 -21.31 -4.84
CA GLN A 276 -11.00 -22.58 -4.28
C GLN A 276 -10.73 -22.68 -2.77
N GLN A 277 -9.54 -22.28 -2.34
CA GLN A 277 -9.19 -22.25 -0.91
C GLN A 277 -10.04 -21.25 -0.13
N ARG A 278 -10.33 -20.07 -0.70
CA ARG A 278 -11.18 -19.07 -0.06
C ARG A 278 -12.61 -19.57 0.11
N VAL A 279 -13.16 -20.20 -0.93
CA VAL A 279 -14.51 -20.79 -0.91
C VAL A 279 -14.60 -21.90 0.14
N GLU A 280 -13.60 -22.77 0.21
CA GLU A 280 -13.56 -23.85 1.20
C GLU A 280 -13.43 -23.31 2.63
N GLN A 281 -12.57 -22.31 2.86
CA GLN A 281 -12.46 -21.66 4.18
C GLN A 281 -13.80 -21.06 4.62
N GLN A 282 -14.48 -20.34 3.73
CA GLN A 282 -15.80 -19.76 4.00
C GLN A 282 -16.84 -20.85 4.33
N ARG A 283 -16.77 -22.00 3.65
CA ARG A 283 -17.65 -23.14 3.93
C ARG A 283 -17.40 -23.74 5.31
N VAL A 284 -16.13 -23.94 5.67
CA VAL A 284 -15.73 -24.47 6.99
C VAL A 284 -16.15 -23.51 8.12
N GLU A 285 -15.97 -22.21 7.93
CA GLU A 285 -16.40 -21.17 8.90
C GLU A 285 -17.93 -21.17 9.09
N GLN A 286 -18.70 -21.31 8.01
CA GLN A 286 -20.16 -21.41 8.09
C GLN A 286 -20.63 -22.67 8.82
N GLN A 287 -19.96 -23.81 8.61
CA GLN A 287 -20.30 -25.08 9.28
C GLN A 287 -19.90 -25.07 10.77
N THR A 288 -18.75 -24.49 11.12
CA THR A 288 -18.29 -24.39 12.52
C THR A 288 -19.05 -23.33 13.32
N GLY A 289 -19.45 -22.22 12.68
CA GLY A 289 -20.32 -21.20 13.29
C GLY A 289 -21.74 -21.71 13.59
N GLN A 290 -22.28 -22.61 12.77
CA GLN A 290 -23.59 -23.24 13.03
C GLN A 290 -23.52 -24.28 14.17
N SER A 291 -22.39 -24.96 14.38
CA SER A 291 -22.22 -25.96 15.44
C SER A 291 -22.06 -25.37 16.85
N GLN A 292 -21.67 -24.10 17.01
CA GLN A 292 -21.55 -23.45 18.32
C GLN A 292 -22.85 -22.80 18.84
N GLY A 293 -23.89 -22.72 18.00
CA GLY A 293 -25.22 -22.22 18.38
C GLY A 293 -26.17 -23.27 18.97
N GLN A 294 -25.76 -24.54 19.07
CA GLN A 294 -26.57 -25.62 19.66
C GLN A 294 -25.80 -26.27 20.82
N SER A 295 -25.75 -25.59 21.96
CA SER A 295 -25.57 -26.31 23.23
C SER A 295 -26.92 -26.92 23.62
N PRO A 296 -26.99 -28.23 23.93
CA PRO A 296 -28.23 -28.85 24.36
C PRO A 296 -28.58 -28.37 25.77
N SER A 297 -29.74 -27.73 25.93
CA SER A 297 -30.32 -27.43 27.24
C SER A 297 -30.46 -28.74 28.06
N PRO A 298 -30.07 -28.76 29.34
CA PRO A 298 -30.23 -29.95 30.16
C PRO A 298 -31.72 -30.20 30.43
N SER A 299 -32.08 -31.47 30.26
CA SER A 299 -33.35 -32.10 30.57
C SER A 299 -34.03 -31.59 31.84
N ARG A 300 -35.29 -31.19 31.75
CA ARG A 300 -36.23 -31.15 32.88
C ARG A 300 -37.34 -32.19 32.66
N SER A 301 -37.47 -33.04 33.66
CA SER A 301 -38.43 -34.11 33.85
C SER A 301 -39.85 -33.61 34.20
N ALA A 302 -40.83 -34.47 33.87
CA ALA A 302 -42.13 -34.71 34.52
C ALA A 302 -43.40 -33.91 34.07
N SER A 303 -44.19 -34.59 33.21
CA SER A 303 -45.65 -34.89 33.18
C SER A 303 -46.55 -34.58 34.40
N PRO A 304 -47.91 -34.78 34.36
CA PRO A 304 -48.91 -34.79 33.26
C PRO A 304 -50.29 -34.12 33.60
N SER A 305 -51.27 -34.22 32.67
CA SER A 305 -52.77 -34.17 32.80
C SER A 305 -53.43 -32.94 32.16
N ALA A 306 -54.61 -32.94 31.53
CA ALA A 306 -55.61 -33.91 31.02
C ALA A 306 -56.59 -33.04 30.15
N THR A 307 -57.32 -33.47 29.10
CA THR A 307 -58.57 -34.26 29.14
C THR A 307 -59.23 -34.28 27.73
N ARG A 308 -59.45 -35.51 27.21
CA ARG A 308 -60.70 -36.14 26.66
C ARG A 308 -61.60 -35.45 25.61
N SER A 309 -61.89 -36.19 24.52
CA SER A 309 -63.22 -36.72 24.07
C SER A 309 -63.12 -37.15 22.59
N GLY A 310 -63.65 -38.26 22.04
CA GLY A 310 -64.50 -39.37 22.47
C GLY A 310 -65.10 -40.06 21.23
N LYS A 311 -65.30 -41.40 21.27
CA LYS A 311 -66.17 -42.32 20.46
C LYS A 311 -65.55 -43.73 20.51
N THR A 312 -66.21 -44.87 20.71
CA THR A 312 -67.61 -45.31 20.82
C THR A 312 -67.56 -46.81 21.19
N GLY A 313 -68.58 -47.34 21.86
CA GLY A 313 -68.82 -48.78 22.03
C GLY A 313 -68.98 -49.19 23.47
#